data_AF-A0A075KJ94-F1
#
_entry.id   AF-A0A075KJ94-F1
#
_cell.length_a   1.000
_cell.length_b   1.000
_cell.length_c   1.000
_cell.angle_alpha   90.00
_cell.angle_beta   90.00
_cell.angle_gamma   90.00
#
_symmetry.space_group_name_H-M   'P 1'
#
loop_
_entity.id
_entity.type
_entity.pdbx_description
1 polymer ?
#
loop_
_entity_poly.entity_id
_entity_poly.type
_entity_poly.pdbx_seq_one_letter_code
_entity_poly.pdbx_strand_id
1 'polypeptide(L)' 'MGYFNSLVNYLKTDKGKHDCLDYIRAIMIMAAVMVGIRILVNTFL' A
#
# COMPACT_ATOMS: atom_id res chain seq x y z
N MET A 1 -19.50 5.21 -17.42
CA MET A 1 -18.89 6.25 -16.56
C MET A 1 -19.45 6.27 -15.11
N GLY A 2 -20.09 5.22 -14.59
CA GLY A 2 -20.63 5.20 -13.21
C GLY A 2 -19.67 4.63 -12.16
N TYR A 3 -18.86 3.64 -12.55
CA TYR A 3 -17.97 2.90 -11.67
C TYR A 3 -16.86 3.75 -11.02
N PHE A 4 -16.31 4.71 -11.74
CA PHE A 4 -15.31 5.63 -11.19
C PHE A 4 -15.93 6.52 -10.10
N ASN A 5 -17.17 6.99 -10.30
CA ASN A 5 -17.82 7.89 -9.36
C ASN A 5 -18.24 7.15 -8.07
N SER A 6 -18.67 5.90 -8.18
CA SER A 6 -18.93 5.05 -7.01
C SER A 6 -17.66 4.71 -6.25
N LEU A 7 -16.55 4.48 -6.94
CA LEU A 7 -15.26 4.15 -6.32
C LEU A 7 -14.65 5.38 -5.61
N VAL A 8 -14.77 6.56 -6.21
CA VAL A 8 -14.37 7.83 -5.57
C VAL A 8 -15.26 8.17 -4.37
N ASN A 9 -16.57 7.92 -4.44
CA ASN A 9 -17.45 8.08 -3.28
C ASN A 9 -17.15 7.05 -2.18
N TYR A 10 -16.83 5.81 -2.54
CA TYR A 10 -16.45 4.77 -1.58
C TYR A 10 -15.15 5.13 -0.87
N LEU A 11 -14.14 5.62 -1.59
CA LEU A 11 -12.87 6.12 -1.03
C LEU A 11 -13.05 7.34 -0.12
N LYS A 12 -14.12 8.13 -0.29
CA LYS A 12 -14.44 9.26 0.58
C LYS A 12 -15.12 8.86 1.89
N THR A 13 -15.65 7.65 2.00
CA THR A 13 -16.19 7.15 3.27
C THR A 13 -15.08 6.86 4.27
N ASP A 14 -15.36 6.96 5.57
CA ASP A 14 -14.38 6.66 6.62
C ASP A 14 -13.79 5.25 6.48
N LYS A 15 -14.61 4.26 6.06
CA LYS A 15 -14.14 2.90 5.77
C LYS A 15 -13.12 2.88 4.63
N GLY A 16 -13.43 3.51 3.50
CA GLY A 16 -12.52 3.56 2.34
C GLY A 16 -11.21 4.29 2.62
N LYS A 17 -11.23 5.30 3.50
CA LYS A 17 -10.01 5.97 3.97
C LYS A 17 -9.14 5.07 4.83
N HIS A 18 -9.74 4.33 5.77
CA HIS A 18 -9.02 3.38 6.61
C HIS A 18 -8.39 2.26 5.76
N ASP A 19 -9.17 1.68 4.83
CA ASP A 19 -8.66 0.65 3.92
C ASP A 19 -7.49 1.19 3.07
N CYS A 20 -7.59 2.42 2.56
CA CYS A 20 -6.52 3.05 1.77
C CYS A 20 -5.24 3.25 2.59
N LEU A 21 -5.35 3.68 3.85
CA LEU A 21 -4.22 3.80 4.76
C LEU A 21 -3.57 2.45 5.09
N ASP A 22 -4.38 1.40 5.24
CA ASP A 22 -3.89 0.04 5.47
C ASP A 22 -3.17 -0.51 4.24
N TYR A 23 -3.67 -0.24 3.03
CA TYR A 23 -2.97 -0.56 1.78
C TYR A 23 -1.64 0.19 1.66
N ILE A 24 -1.59 1.49 1.98
CA ILE A 24 -0.34 2.27 1.99
C ILE A 24 0.65 1.69 3.00
N ARG A 25 0.21 1.33 4.20
CA ARG A 25 1.05 0.68 5.21
C ARG A 25 1.59 -0.66 4.72
N ALA A 26 0.75 -1.48 4.09
CA ALA A 26 1.18 -2.76 3.53
C ALA A 26 2.28 -2.59 2.46
N ILE A 27 2.14 -1.60 1.57
CA ILE A 27 3.15 -1.26 0.56
C ILE A 27 4.45 -0.83 1.23
N MET A 28 4.38 0.02 2.26
CA MET A 28 5.56 0.48 3.01
C MET A 28 6.30 -0.68 3.68
N ILE A 29 5.58 -1.62 4.30
CA ILE A 29 6.18 -2.82 4.92
C ILE A 29 6.84 -3.69 3.86
N MET A 30 6.17 -3.97 2.74
CA MET A 30 6.75 -4.75 1.64
C MET A 30 8.01 -4.08 1.09
N ALA A 31 8.00 -2.77 0.89
CA ALA A 31 9.16 -2.03 0.40
C ALA A 31 10.34 -2.11 1.39
N ALA A 32 10.08 -1.92 2.68
CA ALA A 32 11.10 -2.03 3.72
C ALA A 32 11.73 -3.44 3.77
N VAL A 33 10.92 -4.48 3.68
CA VAL A 33 11.39 -5.87 3.66
C VAL A 33 12.22 -6.16 2.40
N MET A 34 11.74 -5.75 1.22
CA MET A 34 12.49 -5.94 -0.03
C MET A 34 13.84 -5.22 -0.01
N VAL A 35 13.90 -3.98 0.51
CA VAL A 35 15.15 -3.24 0.67
C VAL A 35 16.07 -3.94 1.68
N GLY A 36 15.54 -4.36 2.82
CA GLY A 36 16.30 -5.10 3.84
C GLY A 36 16.92 -6.38 3.28
N ILE A 37 16.14 -7.18 2.54
CA ILE A 37 16.63 -8.38 1.87
C ILE A 37 17.70 -8.01 0.84
N ARG A 38 17.49 -6.97 0.03
CA ARG A 38 18.46 -6.55 -1.00
C ARG A 38 19.79 -6.12 -0.39
N ILE A 39 19.78 -5.37 0.71
CA ILE A 39 20.98 -4.97 1.43
C ILE A 39 21.68 -6.20 2.00
N LEU A 40 20.92 -7.12 2.61
CA LEU A 40 21.47 -8.33 3.20
C LEU A 40 22.13 -9.21 2.12
N VAL A 41 21.45 -9.44 1.00
CA VAL A 41 22.01 -10.18 -0.15
C VAL A 41 23.27 -9.49 -0.66
N ASN A 42 23.26 -8.19 -0.90
CA ASN A 42 24.44 -7.46 -1.41
C ASN A 42 25.61 -7.37 -0.40
N THR A 43 25.35 -7.62 0.88
CA THR A 43 26.39 -7.57 1.92
C THR A 43 27.01 -8.95 2.16
N PHE A 44 26.23 -10.02 2.02
CA PHE A 44 26.65 -11.39 2.34
C PHE A 44 27.00 -12.24 1.11
N LEU A 45 26.59 -11.83 -0.10
CA LEU A 45 26.75 -12.53 -1.38
C LEU A 45 27.54 -11.63 -2.34
#